data_AF-A0A936A870-F1
#
_entry.id   AF-A0A936A870-F1
#
_cell.length_a   1.000
_cell.length_b   1.000
_cell.length_c   1.000
_cell.angle_alpha   90.00
_cell.angle_beta   90.00
_cell.angle_gamma   90.00
#
_symmetry.space_group_name_H-M   'P 1'
#
loop_
_entity.id
_entity.type
_entity.pdbx_description
1 polymer ?
#
loop_
_entity_poly.entity_id
_entity_poly.type
_entity_poly.pdbx_seq_one_letter_code
_entity_poly.pdbx_strand_id
1 'polypeptide(L)' 'MIAEGIESEDQRDSLLALGCTQGQGFLYARPRPIDQVLAQTLL' A
#
# COMPACT_ATOMS: atom_id res chain seq x y z
N MET A 1 10.27 -0.25 9.66
CA MET A 1 9.42 -1.44 9.46
C MET A 1 8.53 -1.17 8.27
N ILE A 2 8.25 -2.18 7.43
CA ILE A 2 7.28 -2.10 6.34
C ILE A 2 6.19 -3.11 6.67
N ALA A 3 4.94 -2.67 6.74
CA ALA A 3 3.79 -3.55 6.93
C ALA A 3 3.31 -4.10 5.58
N GLU A 4 3.01 -5.40 5.50
CA GLU A 4 2.52 -6.02 4.27
C GLU A 4 1.13 -6.64 4.48
N GLY A 5 0.31 -6.66 3.42
CA GLY A 5 -1.04 -7.24 3.47
C GLY A 5 -2.11 -6.30 4.04
N ILE A 6 -1.98 -4.99 3.82
CA ILE A 6 -2.98 -4.00 4.26
C ILE A 6 -4.18 -3.99 3.30
N GLU A 7 -5.32 -4.47 3.76
CA GLU A 7 -6.54 -4.67 2.98
C GLU A 7 -7.70 -3.76 3.44
N SER A 8 -7.67 -3.22 4.66
CA SER A 8 -8.71 -2.34 5.20
C SER A 8 -8.18 -1.07 5.88
N GLU A 9 -9.01 -0.04 5.98
CA GLU A 9 -8.67 1.21 6.66
C GLU A 9 -8.36 0.99 8.16
N ASP A 10 -9.10 0.09 8.83
CA ASP A 10 -8.85 -0.24 10.24
C ASP A 10 -7.44 -0.82 10.47
N GLN A 11 -6.94 -1.62 9.52
CA GLN A 11 -5.56 -2.14 9.56
C GLN A 11 -4.54 -1.02 9.37
N ARG A 12 -4.77 -0.11 8.41
CA ARG A 12 -3.93 1.10 8.21
C ARG A 12 -3.89 1.92 9.49
N ASP A 13 -5.04 2.20 10.10
CA ASP A 13 -5.13 3.11 11.24
C ASP A 13 -4.46 2.51 12.48
N SER A 14 -4.58 1.19 12.68
CA SER A 14 -3.85 0.47 13.71
C SER A 14 -2.32 0.55 13.52
N LEU A 15 -1.84 0.40 12.28
CA LEU A 15 -0.42 0.52 11.95
C LEU A 15 0.12 1.93 12.17
N LEU A 16 -0.65 2.95 11.79
CA LEU A 16 -0.31 4.36 12.02
C LEU A 16 -0.23 4.67 13.53
N ALA A 17 -1.17 4.17 14.33
CA ALA A 17 -1.14 4.33 15.79
C ALA A 17 0.09 3.68 16.44
N LEU A 18 0.63 2.62 15.83
CA LEU A 18 1.87 1.96 16.25
C LEU A 18 3.14 2.63 15.69
N GLY A 19 3.01 3.72 14.92
CA GLY A 19 4.12 4.43 14.29
C GLY A 19 4.67 3.77 13.02
N CYS A 20 3.98 2.77 12.47
CA CYS A 20 4.34 2.16 11.20
C CYS A 20 3.73 2.96 10.05
N THR A 21 4.56 3.76 9.37
CA THR A 21 4.13 4.70 8.32
C THR A 21 4.42 4.21 6.90
N GLN A 22 5.01 3.03 6.75
CA GLN A 22 5.30 2.41 5.45
C GLN A 22 4.61 1.06 5.34
N GLY A 23 3.97 0.79 4.20
CA GLY A 23 3.38 -0.51 3.95
C GLY A 23 2.82 -0.70 2.55
N GLN A 24 2.42 -1.95 2.28
CA GLN A 24 1.82 -2.38 1.03
C GLN A 24 0.57 -3.22 1.28
N GLY A 25 -0.36 -3.20 0.33
CA GLY A 25 -1.53 -4.06 0.36
C GLY A 25 -2.62 -3.58 -0.59
N PHE A 26 -3.68 -4.38 -0.72
CA PHE A 26 -4.76 -4.13 -1.67
C PHE A 26 -5.57 -2.87 -1.38
N LEU A 27 -5.52 -2.36 -0.14
CA LEU A 27 -6.08 -1.05 0.19
C LEU A 27 -5.44 0.07 -0.64
N TYR A 28 -4.14 -0.05 -0.94
CA TYR A 28 -3.39 0.98 -1.67
C TYR A 28 -3.32 0.70 -3.17
N ALA A 29 -2.95 -0.52 -3.53
CA ALA A 29 -2.85 -0.92 -4.94
C ALA A 29 -2.92 -2.43 -5.08
N ARG A 30 -3.52 -2.89 -6.17
CA ARG A 30 -3.40 -4.29 -6.60
C ARG A 30 -2.07 -4.51 -7.34
N PRO A 31 -1.51 -5.73 -7.31
CA PRO A 31 -0.45 -6.14 -8.24
C PRO A 31 -0.91 -5.94 -9.67
N ARG A 32 -0.03 -5.40 -10.52
CA ARG A 32 -0.34 -5.05 -11.91
C ARG A 32 0.83 -5.39 -12.82
N PRO A 33 0.58 -5.65 -14.11
CA PRO A 33 1.59 -5.70 -15.15
C PRO A 33 2.47 -4.43 -15.18
N ILE A 34 3.73 -4.58 -15.62
CA ILE A 34 4.73 -3.51 -15.55
C ILE A 34 4.37 -2.29 -16.40
N ASP A 35 3.74 -2.49 -17.55
CA ASP A 35 3.25 -1.44 -18.45
C ASP A 35 2.20 -0.54 -17.76
N GLN A 36 1.33 -1.12 -16.93
CA GLN A 36 0.34 -0.36 -16.17
C GLN A 36 0.96 0.44 -15.02
N VAL A 37 2.04 -0.06 -14.41
CA VAL A 37 2.77 0.66 -13.36
C VAL A 37 3.51 1.86 -13.95
N LEU A 38 4.20 1.66 -15.07
CA LEU A 38 4.95 2.71 -15.76
C LEU A 38 4.03 3.84 -16.27
N ALA A 39 2.86 3.50 -16.84
CA ALA A 39 1.89 4.49 -17.31
C ALA A 39 1.37 5.41 -16.20
N GLN A 40 1.31 4.95 -14.95
CA GLN A 40 0.82 5.74 -13.81
C GLN A 40 1.90 6.57 -13.10
N THR A 41 3.17 6.22 -13.27
CA THR A 41 4.29 6.88 -12.55
C THR A 41 4.89 8.04 -13.36
N LEU A 42 4.48 8.20 -14.63
CA LEU A 42 4.99 9.20 -15.57
C LEU A 42 4.09 10.46 -15.73
N LEU A 43 3.18 10.69 -14.79
CA LEU A 43 2.34 11.90 -14.66
C LEU A 43 2.57 12.56 -13.29
#